data_AF-A0A485MR68-F1
#
_entry.id   AF-A0A485MR68-F1
#
_cell.length_a   1.000
_cell.length_b   1.000
_cell.length_c   1.000
_cell.angle_alpha   90.00
_cell.angle_beta   90.00
_cell.angle_gamma   90.00
#
_symmetry.space_group_name_H-M   'P 1'
#
loop_
_entity.id
_entity.type
_entity.pdbx_description
1 polymer ?
#
loop_
_entity_poly.entity_id
_entity_poly.type
_entity_poly.pdbx_seq_one_letter_code
_entity_poly.pdbx_strand_id
1 'polypeptide(L)'
;MLELLNQLGAFDSRGHVKVIMATEQIETLDPALIRPGRTDRKTEFPSPHEKTMKCIFQIHTSRRTPADDVTLDDLIMAKDDLSRIDIKAICTEGGLMA
;
A
#
# COMPACT_ATOMS: atom_id res chain seq x y z
N MET A 1 -20.91 -11.53 9.23
CA MET A 1 -20.43 -11.46 7.82
C MET A 1 -21.54 -11.67 6.79
N LEU A 2 -22.58 -12.46 7.10
CA LEU A 2 -23.76 -12.65 6.22
C LEU A 2 -24.48 -11.35 5.85
N GLU A 3 -24.61 -10.41 6.79
CA GLU A 3 -25.28 -9.12 6.51
C GLU A 3 -24.51 -8.29 5.48
N LEU A 4 -23.18 -8.24 5.57
CA LEU A 4 -22.34 -7.55 4.58
C LEU A 4 -22.50 -8.17 3.18
N LEU A 5 -22.59 -9.49 3.08
CA LEU A 5 -22.83 -10.19 1.81
C LEU A 5 -24.20 -9.89 1.21
N ASN A 6 -25.20 -9.62 2.05
CA ASN A 6 -26.55 -9.26 1.65
C ASN A 6 -26.58 -7.83 1.08
N GLN A 7 -25.93 -6.89 1.77
CA GLN A 7 -25.80 -5.49 1.32
C GLN A 7 -24.90 -5.33 0.08
N LEU A 8 -23.88 -6.20 -0.07
CA LEU A 8 -23.09 -6.31 -1.30
C LEU A 8 -23.80 -7.14 -2.38
N GLY A 9 -24.97 -7.69 -2.11
CA GLY A 9 -25.79 -8.43 -3.07
C GLY A 9 -26.58 -7.51 -3.99
N ALA A 10 -27.02 -8.04 -5.13
CA ALA A 10 -27.81 -7.31 -6.13
C ALA A 10 -29.32 -7.30 -5.83
N PHE A 11 -29.74 -7.78 -4.66
CA PHE A 11 -31.16 -7.97 -4.34
C PHE A 11 -31.90 -6.67 -4.06
N ASP A 12 -31.18 -5.58 -3.77
CA ASP A 12 -31.75 -4.26 -3.63
C ASP A 12 -31.00 -3.24 -4.50
N SER A 13 -31.67 -2.18 -4.93
CA SER A 13 -31.07 -1.15 -5.79
C SER A 13 -29.96 -0.43 -5.02
N ARG A 14 -28.70 -0.82 -5.23
CA ARG A 14 -27.49 -0.34 -4.52
C ARG A 14 -27.18 1.16 -4.64
N GLY A 15 -28.11 1.96 -5.17
CA GLY A 15 -27.92 3.38 -5.43
C GLY A 15 -26.61 3.62 -6.19
N HIS A 16 -25.87 4.67 -5.80
CA HIS A 16 -24.57 5.03 -6.34
C HIS A 16 -23.43 4.80 -5.33
N VAL A 17 -23.45 3.69 -4.58
CA VAL A 17 -22.40 3.38 -3.61
C VAL A 17 -21.28 2.58 -4.26
N LYS A 18 -20.03 3.04 -4.09
CA LYS A 18 -18.82 2.29 -4.47
C LYS A 18 -18.11 1.83 -3.21
N VAL A 19 -17.64 0.59 -3.20
CA VAL A 19 -16.95 -0.01 -2.05
C VAL A 19 -15.49 -0.29 -2.43
N ILE A 20 -14.56 0.12 -1.57
CA ILE A 20 -13.13 -0.20 -1.67
C ILE A 20 -12.77 -1.06 -0.46
N MET A 21 -12.14 -2.20 -0.71
CA MET A 21 -11.72 -3.15 0.32
C MET A 21 -10.20 -3.37 0.22
N ALA A 22 -9.58 -3.65 1.37
CA ALA A 22 -8.17 -3.98 1.45
C ALA A 22 -7.99 -5.23 2.34
N THR A 23 -7.11 -6.14 1.92
CA THR A 23 -6.72 -7.32 2.70
C THR A 23 -5.25 -7.63 2.39
N GLU A 24 -4.53 -8.13 3.40
CA GLU A 24 -3.17 -8.64 3.24
C GLU A 24 -3.17 -10.13 2.86
N GLN A 25 -4.29 -10.83 3.08
CA GLN A 25 -4.42 -12.27 2.88
C GLN A 25 -5.72 -12.60 2.15
N ILE A 26 -5.67 -12.58 0.81
CA ILE A 26 -6.85 -12.86 -0.03
C ILE A 26 -7.36 -14.31 0.12
N GLU A 27 -6.46 -15.25 0.39
CA GLU A 27 -6.74 -16.69 0.51
C GLU A 27 -7.65 -17.03 1.71
N THR A 28 -7.64 -16.18 2.74
CA THR A 28 -8.46 -16.39 3.97
C THR A 28 -9.87 -15.84 3.83
N LEU A 29 -10.15 -15.09 2.77
CA LEU A 29 -11.42 -14.41 2.58
C LEU A 29 -12.50 -15.39 2.09
N ASP A 30 -13.73 -15.19 2.53
CA ASP A 30 -14.88 -15.97 2.02
C ASP A 30 -14.97 -15.82 0.48
N PRO A 31 -14.89 -16.92 -0.28
CA PRO A 31 -14.99 -16.89 -1.75
C PRO A 31 -16.26 -16.20 -2.25
N ALA A 32 -17.32 -16.17 -1.45
CA ALA A 32 -18.57 -15.48 -1.77
C ALA A 32 -18.39 -13.96 -1.94
N LEU A 33 -17.42 -13.32 -1.28
CA LEU A 33 -17.10 -11.89 -1.47
C LEU A 33 -16.38 -11.62 -2.79
N ILE A 34 -15.62 -12.60 -3.28
CA ILE A 34 -14.70 -12.49 -4.42
C ILE A 34 -15.42 -12.72 -5.76
N ARG A 35 -16.66 -13.23 -5.72
CA ARG A 35 -17.43 -13.55 -6.93
C ARG A 35 -17.82 -12.28 -7.72
N PRO A 36 -17.86 -12.39 -9.06
CA PRO A 36 -18.37 -11.33 -9.92
C PRO A 36 -19.77 -10.85 -9.49
N GLY A 37 -20.04 -9.54 -9.52
CA GLY A 37 -21.29 -8.94 -9.04
C GLY A 37 -21.27 -8.48 -7.58
N ARG A 38 -20.23 -8.87 -6.81
CA ARG A 38 -19.89 -8.28 -5.50
C ARG A 38 -18.57 -7.52 -5.57
N THR A 39 -17.52 -8.18 -6.06
CA THR A 39 -16.19 -7.58 -6.26
C THR A 39 -15.79 -7.74 -7.72
N ASP A 40 -15.83 -6.65 -8.47
CA ASP A 40 -15.54 -6.68 -9.91
C ASP A 40 -14.06 -6.46 -10.23
N ARG A 41 -13.33 -5.74 -9.36
CA ARG A 41 -11.91 -5.42 -9.56
C ARG A 41 -11.08 -5.92 -8.38
N LYS A 42 -10.00 -6.61 -8.71
CA LYS A 42 -8.96 -7.04 -7.78
C LYS A 42 -7.66 -6.39 -8.22
N THR A 43 -7.01 -5.70 -7.30
CA THR A 43 -5.74 -5.02 -7.56
C THR A 43 -4.74 -5.50 -6.53
N GLU A 44 -3.71 -6.18 -7.01
CA GLU A 44 -2.60 -6.64 -6.20
C GLU A 44 -1.56 -5.53 -6.08
N PHE A 45 -0.97 -5.41 -4.89
CA PHE A 45 0.10 -4.47 -4.61
C PHE A 45 1.40 -5.25 -4.44
N PRO A 46 2.25 -5.36 -5.47
CA PRO A 46 3.53 -6.04 -5.34
C PRO A 46 4.48 -5.21 -4.47
N SER A 47 5.53 -5.87 -3.97
CA SER A 47 6.65 -5.18 -3.32
C SER A 47 7.24 -4.12 -4.25
N PRO A 48 7.63 -2.94 -3.72
CA PRO A 48 8.15 -1.86 -4.55
C PRO A 48 9.49 -2.26 -5.18
N HIS A 49 9.68 -1.94 -6.46
CA HIS A 49 10.99 -2.01 -7.11
C HIS A 49 11.84 -0.79 -6.76
N GLU A 50 13.15 -0.86 -7.02
CA GLU A 50 14.12 0.23 -6.75
C GLU A 50 13.64 1.62 -7.20
N LYS A 51 13.10 1.73 -8.43
CA LYS A 51 12.57 3.00 -8.95
C LYS A 51 11.41 3.54 -8.10
N THR A 52 10.52 2.65 -7.66
CA THR A 52 9.41 3.01 -6.77
C THR A 52 9.91 3.38 -5.39
N MET A 53 10.90 2.66 -4.85
CA MET A 53 11.55 2.99 -3.59
C MET A 53 12.21 4.37 -3.64
N LYS A 54 12.92 4.70 -4.72
CA LYS A 54 13.51 6.02 -4.94
C LYS A 54 12.46 7.13 -4.93
N CYS A 55 11.33 6.91 -5.58
CA CYS A 55 10.20 7.84 -5.54
C CYS A 55 9.64 8.01 -4.12
N ILE A 56 9.50 6.91 -3.37
CA ILE A 56 9.04 6.94 -1.97
C ILE A 56 10.02 7.73 -1.09
N PHE A 57 11.33 7.49 -1.22
CA PHE A 57 12.36 8.26 -0.54
C PHE A 57 12.24 9.75 -0.88
N GLN A 58 12.15 10.12 -2.16
CA GLN A 58 11.99 11.51 -2.60
C GLN A 58 10.74 12.17 -2.01
N ILE A 59 9.63 11.45 -1.88
CA ILE A 59 8.41 11.99 -1.26
C ILE A 59 8.66 12.25 0.23
N HIS A 60 9.30 11.33 0.95
CA HIS A 60 9.56 11.47 2.39
C HIS A 60 10.68 12.47 2.71
N THR A 61 11.62 12.70 1.80
CA THR A 61 12.67 13.73 1.89
C THR A 61 12.27 15.06 1.23
N SER A 62 11.13 15.15 0.54
CA SER A 62 10.70 16.39 -0.13
C SER A 62 10.61 17.62 0.80
N ARG A 63 10.36 17.40 2.10
CA ARG A 63 10.31 18.46 3.12
C ARG A 63 11.59 18.58 3.95
N ARG A 64 12.56 17.70 3.74
CA ARG A 64 13.83 17.63 4.47
C ARG A 64 14.93 17.29 3.49
N THR A 65 15.69 18.29 3.08
CA THR A 65 16.82 18.07 2.19
C THR A 65 17.83 17.17 2.89
N PRO A 66 18.14 15.98 2.34
CA PRO A 66 19.25 15.17 2.85
C PRO A 66 20.55 15.96 2.66
N ALA A 67 21.54 15.71 3.52
CA ALA A 67 22.84 16.35 3.41
C ALA A 67 23.56 15.92 2.12
N ASP A 68 24.52 16.73 1.65
CA ASP A 68 25.23 16.50 0.38
C ASP A 68 26.04 15.19 0.33
N ASP A 69 26.30 14.59 1.49
CA ASP A 69 26.98 13.29 1.66
C ASP A 69 26.02 12.08 1.63
N VAL A 70 24.70 12.30 1.50
CA VAL A 70 23.69 11.24 1.50
C VAL A 70 23.19 10.96 0.08
N THR A 71 23.51 9.76 -0.42
CA THR A 71 22.99 9.24 -1.70
C THR A 71 21.82 8.29 -1.45
N LEU A 72 20.63 8.62 -1.98
CA LEU A 72 19.44 7.77 -1.82
C LEU A 72 19.58 6.40 -2.50
N ASP A 73 20.33 6.32 -3.60
CA ASP A 73 20.56 5.05 -4.31
C ASP A 73 21.35 4.05 -3.45
N ASP A 74 22.30 4.53 -2.64
CA ASP A 74 23.07 3.68 -1.72
C ASP A 74 22.18 3.11 -0.60
N LEU A 75 21.22 3.90 -0.11
CA LEU A 75 20.25 3.45 0.91
C LEU A 75 19.28 2.39 0.37
N ILE A 76 18.91 2.47 -0.91
CA ILE A 76 18.04 1.48 -1.56
C ILE A 76 18.80 0.17 -1.76
N MET A 77 20.08 0.24 -2.15
CA MET A 77 20.93 -0.94 -2.37
C MET A 77 21.42 -1.58 -1.07
N ALA A 78 21.35 -0.88 0.06
CA ALA A 78 21.82 -1.40 1.35
C ALA A 78 20.98 -2.55 1.90
N LYS A 79 19.71 -2.70 1.46
CA LYS A 79 18.80 -3.74 1.98
C LYS A 79 17.90 -4.27 0.86
N ASP A 80 18.03 -5.57 0.56
CA ASP A 80 17.26 -6.25 -0.49
C ASP A 80 15.74 -6.24 -0.23
N ASP A 81 15.32 -6.28 1.03
CA ASP A 81 13.90 -6.31 1.45
C ASP A 81 13.48 -5.01 2.16
N LEU A 82 13.75 -3.86 1.53
CA LEU A 82 13.35 -2.58 2.10
C LEU A 82 11.85 -2.32 1.88
N SER A 83 11.08 -2.28 2.97
CA SER A 83 9.64 -1.98 2.89
C SER A 83 9.36 -0.47 2.83
N ARG A 84 8.20 -0.08 2.31
CA ARG A 84 7.76 1.34 2.38
C ARG A 84 7.70 1.87 3.82
N ILE A 85 7.38 1.01 4.78
CA ILE A 85 7.33 1.37 6.20
C ILE A 85 8.75 1.67 6.70
N ASP A 86 9.72 0.85 6.32
CA ASP A 86 11.13 1.02 6.67
C ASP A 86 11.67 2.36 6.15
N ILE A 87 11.40 2.69 4.88
CA ILE A 87 11.82 3.96 4.28
C ILE A 87 11.31 5.15 5.09
N LYS A 88 10.03 5.13 5.46
CA LYS A 88 9.43 6.20 6.28
C LYS A 88 10.08 6.27 7.67
N ALA A 89 10.36 5.13 8.29
CA ALA A 89 11.02 5.06 9.59
C ALA A 89 12.43 5.67 9.52
N ILE A 90 13.26 5.26 8.55
CA ILE A 90 14.60 5.78 8.31
C ILE A 90 14.58 7.31 8.13
N CYS A 91 13.70 7.83 7.27
CA CYS A 91 13.60 9.28 7.05
C CYS A 91 13.10 10.05 8.29
N THR A 92 12.31 9.41 9.15
CA THR A 92 11.79 10.04 10.37
C THR A 92 12.87 10.05 11.45
N GLU A 93 13.52 8.91 11.69
CA GLU A 93 14.58 8.76 12.69
C GLU A 93 15.82 9.59 12.34
N GLY A 94 16.26 9.55 11.07
CA GLY A 94 17.38 10.37 10.60
C GLY A 94 17.14 11.87 10.79
N GLY A 95 15.88 12.33 10.64
CA GLY A 95 15.51 13.72 10.91
C GLY A 95 15.39 14.09 12.40
N LEU A 96 15.29 13.11 13.30
CA LEU A 96 15.28 13.32 14.75
C LEU A 96 16.69 13.34 15.35
N MET A 97 17.63 12.65 14.71
CA MET A 97 19.04 12.59 15.14
C MET A 97 19.90 13.72 14.55
N ALA A 98 19.31 14.57 13.71
CA ALA A 98 19.96 15.71 13.06
C ALA A 98 19.99 16.96 13.96
#